data_AF-A0A7J9CDR0-F1
#
_entry.id   AF-A0A7J9CDR0-F1
#
_cell.length_a   1.000
_cell.length_b   1.000
_cell.length_c   1.000
_cell.angle_alpha   90.00
_cell.angle_beta   90.00
_cell.angle_gamma   90.00
#
_symmetry.space_group_name_H-M   'P 1'
#
loop_
_entity.id
_entity.type
_entity.pdbx_description
1 polymer ?
#
loop_
_entity_poly.entity_id
_entity_poly.type
_entity_poly.pdbx_seq_one_letter_code
_entity_poly.pdbx_strand_id
1 'polypeptide(L)' 'LGHDRINNRVGYGVIARDEDIFVLDGGGGFEDETMLVERAKTFTFDESILIACKLNIKADVIFETDNSSLVNR' A
#
# COMPACT_ATOMS: atom_id res chain seq x y z
N LEU A 1 -3.94 27.68 -0.80
CA LEU A 1 -3.29 27.93 0.50
C LEU A 1 -4.23 27.42 1.58
N GLY A 2 -3.87 26.30 2.22
CA GLY A 2 -4.70 25.62 3.21
C GLY A 2 -3.91 24.45 3.78
N HIS A 3 -2.81 24.78 4.45
CA HIS A 3 -1.93 23.83 5.14
C HIS A 3 -2.56 23.54 6.50
N ASP A 4 -3.61 22.72 6.52
CA ASP A 4 -4.24 22.30 7.77
C ASP A 4 -3.38 21.21 8.40
N ARG A 5 -2.77 21.54 9.53
CA ARG A 5 -1.86 20.67 10.28
C ARG A 5 -2.67 19.59 11.00
N ILE A 6 -3.08 18.56 10.29
CA ILE A 6 -3.46 17.29 10.90
C ILE A 6 -2.18 16.45 10.89
N ASN A 7 -1.58 16.25 12.07
CA ASN A 7 -0.48 15.34 12.41
C ASN A 7 0.30 14.74 11.22
N ASN A 8 1.62 14.96 11.16
CA ASN A 8 2.59 14.42 10.19
C ASN A 8 2.64 12.88 10.01
N ARG A 9 1.58 12.16 10.39
CA ARG A 9 1.35 10.75 10.20
C ARG A 9 1.12 10.46 8.73
N VAL A 10 1.74 9.40 8.24
CA VAL A 10 1.51 8.95 6.86
C VAL A 10 0.58 7.75 6.88
N GLY A 11 -0.52 7.86 6.16
CA GLY A 11 -1.46 6.75 5.97
C GLY A 11 -1.01 5.80 4.86
N TYR A 12 -1.34 4.52 5.00
CA TYR A 12 -1.18 3.52 3.95
C TYR A 12 -2.47 2.73 3.76
N GLY A 13 -2.64 2.15 2.57
CA GLY A 13 -3.79 1.32 2.24
C GLY A 13 -3.46 0.34 1.12
N VAL A 14 -3.94 -0.89 1.27
CA VAL A 14 -3.79 -1.98 0.32
C VAL A 14 -5.12 -2.69 0.16
N ILE A 15 -5.44 -3.08 -1.08
CA ILE A 15 -6.60 -3.91 -1.40
C ILE A 15 -6.12 -5.08 -2.24
N ALA A 16 -6.44 -6.31 -1.83
CA ALA A 16 -6.25 -7.52 -2.62
C ALA A 16 -7.56 -7.87 -3.33
N ARG A 17 -7.48 -8.10 -4.63
CA ARG A 17 -8.63 -8.46 -5.47
C ARG A 17 -8.32 -9.72 -6.29
N ASP A 18 -9.35 -10.48 -6.64
CA ASP A 18 -9.24 -11.52 -7.66
C ASP A 18 -9.36 -10.95 -9.08
N GLU A 19 -9.28 -11.83 -10.08
CA GLU A 19 -9.38 -11.50 -11.50
C GLU A 19 -10.75 -10.92 -11.91
N ASP A 20 -11.80 -11.24 -11.15
CA ASP A 20 -13.16 -10.73 -11.32
C ASP A 20 -13.39 -9.42 -10.54
N ILE A 21 -12.32 -8.83 -9.97
CA ILE A 21 -12.30 -7.57 -9.22
C ILE A 21 -13.00 -7.68 -7.85
N PHE A 22 -13.33 -8.88 -7.38
CA PHE A 22 -13.85 -9.06 -6.02
C PHE A 22 -12.75 -8.83 -4.99
N VAL A 23 -13.08 -8.10 -3.92
CA VAL A 23 -12.15 -7.83 -2.83
C VAL A 23 -12.02 -9.08 -1.95
N LEU A 24 -10.79 -9.60 -1.84
CA LEU A 24 -10.45 -10.78 -1.05
C LEU A 24 -9.97 -10.41 0.36
N ASP A 25 -9.15 -9.37 0.47
CA ASP A 25 -8.66 -8.82 1.73
C ASP A 25 -8.24 -7.36 1.51
N GLY A 26 -7.96 -6.66 2.60
CA GLY A 26 -7.45 -5.30 2.55
C GLY A 26 -6.87 -4.89 3.90
N GLY A 27 -6.03 -3.88 3.88
CA GLY A 27 -5.37 -3.37 5.07
C GLY A 27 -5.14 -1.88 4.93
N GLY A 28 -5.10 -1.19 6.07
CA GLY A 28 -4.73 0.20 6.10
C GLY A 28 -4.43 0.64 7.52
N GLY A 29 -3.61 1.67 7.62
CA GLY A 29 -3.14 2.16 8.91
C GLY A 29 -2.49 3.52 8.77
N PHE A 30 -1.99 4.01 9.89
CA PHE A 30 -1.22 5.24 9.97
C PHE A 30 0.08 4.92 10.67
N GLU A 31 1.17 5.34 10.06
CA GLU A 31 2.45 5.39 10.76
C GLU A 31 2.49 6.64 11.63
N ASP A 32 2.80 6.44 12.91
CA ASP A 32 2.91 7.52 13.90
C ASP A 32 4.19 8.36 13.68
N GLU A 33 5.15 7.82 12.92
CA GLU A 33 6.37 8.52 12.54
C GLU A 33 6.13 9.51 11.39
N THR A 34 6.80 10.66 11.48
CA THR A 34 6.92 11.56 10.34
C THR A 34 7.83 10.91 9.29
N MET A 35 7.23 10.33 8.25
CA MET A 35 7.96 9.68 7.16
C MET A 35 7.92 10.50 5.87
N LEU A 36 9.00 10.45 5.09
CA LEU A 36 9.00 10.96 3.72
C LEU A 36 7.98 10.18 2.89
N VAL A 37 7.25 10.88 2.02
CA VAL A 37 6.20 10.30 1.15
C VAL A 37 6.73 9.09 0.37
N GLU A 38 7.96 9.17 -0.15
CA GLU A 38 8.58 8.06 -0.87
C GLU A 38 8.75 6.81 0.01
N ARG A 39 9.17 6.99 1.27
CA ARG A 39 9.35 5.90 2.23
C ARG A 39 8.01 5.25 2.58
N ALA A 40 6.95 6.05 2.71
CA ALA A 40 5.61 5.54 2.97
C ALA A 40 5.02 4.75 1.79
N LYS A 41 5.33 5.15 0.55
CA LYS A 41 4.91 4.38 -0.63
C LYS A 41 5.62 3.03 -0.72
N THR A 42 6.92 2.97 -0.39
CA THR A 42 7.64 1.69 -0.26
C THR A 42 7.06 0.83 0.86
N PHE A 43 6.76 1.44 2.02
CA PHE A 43 6.13 0.73 3.14
C PHE A 43 4.76 0.14 2.75
N THR A 44 3.93 0.90 2.03
CA THR A 44 2.63 0.40 1.52
C THR A 44 2.82 -0.81 0.61
N PHE A 45 3.89 -0.83 -0.18
CA PHE A 45 4.23 -1.97 -1.03
C PHE A 45 4.68 -3.19 -0.21
N ASP A 46 5.50 -3.00 0.82
CA ASP A 46 5.92 -4.08 1.72
C ASP A 46 4.69 -4.74 2.41
N GLU A 47 3.75 -3.93 2.90
CA GLU A 47 2.49 -4.40 3.48
C GLU A 47 1.65 -5.21 2.48
N SER A 48 1.67 -4.82 1.20
CA SER A 48 0.96 -5.56 0.16
C SER A 48 1.55 -6.95 -0.10
N ILE A 49 2.87 -7.10 0.00
CA ILE A 49 3.54 -8.41 -0.11
C ILE A 49 3.13 -9.29 1.07
N LEU A 50 3.10 -8.75 2.29
CA LEU A 50 2.67 -9.49 3.47
C LEU A 50 1.23 -10.00 3.36
N ILE A 51 0.32 -9.18 2.83
CA ILE A 51 -1.06 -9.58 2.55
C ILE A 51 -1.09 -10.71 1.51
N ALA A 52 -0.36 -10.60 0.40
CA ALA A 52 -0.29 -11.65 -0.62
C ALA A 52 0.25 -12.98 -0.06
N CYS A 53 1.29 -12.93 0.78
CA CYS A 53 1.83 -14.10 1.47
C CYS A 53 0.82 -14.71 2.46
N LYS A 54 0.09 -13.89 3.23
CA LYS A 54 -0.95 -14.33 4.17
C LYS A 54 -2.11 -15.01 3.46
N LEU A 55 -2.50 -14.50 2.30
CA LEU A 55 -3.51 -15.11 1.43
C LEU A 55 -3.03 -16.38 0.75
N ASN A 56 -1.73 -16.69 0.83
CA ASN A 56 -1.12 -17.91 0.30
C ASN A 56 -1.46 -18.14 -1.18
N ILE A 57 -1.49 -17.05 -1.95
CA ILE A 57 -1.85 -17.07 -3.37
C ILE A 57 -0.85 -17.96 -4.11
N LYS A 58 -1.36 -18.95 -4.84
CA LYS A 58 -0.55 -19.93 -5.59
C LYS A 58 -0.32 -19.56 -7.05
N ALA A 59 -1.04 -18.55 -7.53
CA ALA A 59 -0.91 -17.99 -8.85
C ALA A 59 0.00 -16.75 -8.84
N ASP A 60 0.26 -16.20 -10.02
CA ASP A 60 0.96 -14.93 -10.15
C ASP A 60 0.15 -13.80 -9.50
N VAL A 61 0.85 -12.91 -8.80
CA VAL A 61 0.26 -11.74 -8.14
C VAL A 61 0.70 -10.48 -8.87
N ILE A 62 -0.28 -9.66 -9.27
CA ILE A 62 -0.03 -8.36 -9.90
C ILE A 62 -0.18 -7.28 -8.83
N PHE A 63 0.88 -6.48 -8.65
CA PHE A 63 0.85 -5.33 -7.75
C PHE A 63 0.61 -4.05 -8.54
N GLU A 64 -0.44 -3.32 -8.18
CA GLU A 64 -0.80 -2.03 -8.78
C GLU A 64 -0.49 -0.89 -7.81
N THR A 65 0.21 0.15 -8.28
CA THR A 65 0.54 1.32 -7.47
C THR A 65 0.60 2.58 -8.32
N ASP A 66 0.20 3.71 -7.75
CA ASP A 66 0.39 5.04 -8.35
C ASP A 66 1.83 5.56 -8.21
N ASN A 67 2.70 4.79 -7.56
CA ASN A 67 4.08 5.15 -7.35
C ASN A 67 4.96 4.80 -8.55
N SER A 68 5.19 5.78 -9.43
CA SER A 68 6.05 5.63 -10.60
C SER A 68 7.49 5.17 -10.29
N SER A 69 8.01 5.43 -9.09
CA SER A 69 9.35 4.98 -8.71
C SER A 69 9.44 3.47 -8.42
N LEU A 70 8.30 2.82 -8.14
CA LEU A 70 8.20 1.37 -7.95
C LEU A 70 7.88 0.64 -9.26
N VAL A 71 7.15 1.29 -10.18
CA VAL A 71 6.77 0.70 -11.47
C VAL A 71 7.94 0.67 -12.46
N ASN A 72 8.87 1.64 -12.40
CA ASN A 72 9.94 1.82 -13.39
C ASN A 72 11.31 1.25 -12.98
N ARG A 73 11.37 0.06 -12.36
CA ARG A 73 12.64 -0.60 -12.01
C ARG A 73 12.98 -1.76 -12.94
#